data_AF-A0A530ZPY5-F1
#
_entry.id   AF-A0A530ZPY5-F1
#
_cell.length_a   1.000
_cell.length_b   1.000
_cell.length_c   1.000
_cell.angle_alpha   90.00
_cell.angle_beta   90.00
_cell.angle_gamma   90.00
#
_symmetry.space_group_name_H-M   'P 1'
#
loop_
_entity.id
_entity.type
_entity.pdbx_description
1 polymer ?
#
loop_
_entity_poly.entity_id
_entity_poly.type
_entity_poly.pdbx_seq_one_letter_code
_entity_poly.pdbx_strand_id
1 'polypeptide(L)'
;FKERSDMQIWLTEWINRYVLANPAFADDKARAKRPLAAAEVQVDSVEGRPGYYNARFYLRPHYQLEGINASLRLVSELPSVKA
;
A
#
# COMPACT_ATOMS: atom_id res chain seq x y z
N PHE A 1 -19.88 7.67 4.89
CA PHE A 1 -18.61 8.20 4.36
C PHE A 1 -17.49 7.64 5.22
N LYS A 2 -16.37 7.22 4.63
CA LYS A 2 -15.18 6.83 5.41
C LYS A 2 -14.39 8.09 5.74
N GLU A 3 -14.11 8.31 7.02
CA GLU A 3 -13.24 9.38 7.48
C GLU A 3 -11.77 9.04 7.21
N ARG A 4 -10.87 10.02 7.39
CA ARG A 4 -9.42 9.82 7.23
C ARG A 4 -8.92 8.63 8.07
N SER A 5 -9.40 8.51 9.30
CA SER A 5 -9.10 7.41 10.23
C SER A 5 -9.56 6.06 9.68
N ASP A 6 -10.78 5.97 9.16
CA ASP A 6 -11.30 4.76 8.55
C ASP A 6 -10.47 4.33 7.33
N MET A 7 -10.04 5.31 6.52
CA MET A 7 -9.18 5.07 5.36
C MET A 7 -7.78 4.61 5.79
N GLN A 8 -7.23 5.21 6.84
CA GLN A 8 -5.94 4.82 7.42
C GLN A 8 -5.98 3.36 7.89
N ILE A 9 -6.99 2.98 8.66
CA ILE A 9 -7.16 1.60 9.17
C ILE A 9 -7.31 0.63 8.00
N TRP A 10 -8.22 0.93 7.08
CA TRP A 10 -8.53 0.04 5.96
C TRP A 10 -7.32 -0.19 5.04
N LEU A 11 -6.58 0.87 4.69
CA LEU A 11 -5.40 0.74 3.84
C LEU A 11 -4.25 0.01 4.55
N THR A 12 -4.07 0.24 5.85
CA THR A 12 -3.10 -0.50 6.68
C THR A 12 -3.45 -2.00 6.71
N GLU A 13 -4.71 -2.36 6.95
CA GLU A 13 -5.17 -3.76 6.92
C GLU A 13 -5.00 -4.38 5.54
N TRP A 14 -5.33 -3.64 4.48
CA TRP A 14 -5.21 -4.09 3.11
C TRP A 14 -3.75 -4.42 2.75
N ILE A 15 -2.80 -3.52 3.03
CA ILE A 15 -1.40 -3.73 2.67
C ILE A 15 -0.75 -4.83 3.51
N ASN A 16 -1.16 -5.00 4.76
CA ASN A 16 -0.63 -6.03 5.66
C ASN A 16 -0.94 -7.46 5.19
N ARG A 17 -1.92 -7.66 4.31
CA ARG A 17 -2.15 -8.97 3.66
C ARG A 17 -1.00 -9.42 2.78
N TYR A 18 -0.17 -8.48 2.34
CA TYR A 18 1.02 -8.71 1.51
C TYR A 18 2.33 -8.67 2.30
N VAL A 19 2.26 -8.46 3.62
CA VAL A 19 3.42 -8.46 4.52
C VAL A 19 3.62 -9.84 5.12
N LEU A 20 4.85 -10.34 5.06
CA LEU A 20 5.27 -11.58 5.71
C LEU A 20 6.17 -11.25 6.90
N ALA A 21 5.58 -11.23 8.10
CA ALA A 21 6.25 -10.78 9.33
C ALA A 21 7.46 -11.64 9.75
N ASN A 22 7.48 -12.94 9.39
CA ASN A 22 8.59 -13.83 9.71
C ASN A 22 9.15 -14.51 8.45
N PRO A 23 9.97 -13.81 7.66
CA PRO A 23 10.51 -14.34 6.42
C PRO A 23 11.63 -15.37 6.63
N ALA A 24 12.20 -15.47 7.84
CA ALA A 24 13.34 -16.34 8.14
C ALA A 24 13.04 -17.83 7.90
N PHE A 25 11.77 -18.23 8.05
CA PHE A 25 11.32 -19.62 7.86
C PHE A 25 10.37 -19.78 6.67
N ALA A 26 10.13 -18.71 5.91
CA ALA A 26 9.24 -18.76 4.76
C ALA A 26 9.87 -19.53 3.60
N ASP A 27 9.07 -20.29 2.87
CA ASP A 27 9.47 -20.83 1.57
C ASP A 27 9.30 -19.76 0.47
N ASP A 28 9.87 -20.01 -0.71
CA ASP A 28 9.82 -19.05 -1.82
C ASP A 28 8.39 -18.82 -2.31
N LYS A 29 7.52 -19.83 -2.14
CA LYS A 29 6.09 -19.73 -2.46
C LYS A 29 5.37 -18.77 -1.52
N ALA A 30 5.68 -18.76 -0.22
CA ALA A 30 5.15 -17.78 0.73
C ALA A 30 5.71 -16.37 0.46
N ARG A 31 7.01 -16.24 0.17
CA ARG A 31 7.63 -14.96 -0.21
C ARG A 31 7.03 -14.38 -1.50
N ALA A 32 6.71 -15.20 -2.48
CA ALA A 32 6.04 -14.74 -3.71
C ALA A 32 4.60 -14.27 -3.46
N LYS A 33 3.86 -14.95 -2.59
CA LYS A 33 2.48 -14.55 -2.21
C LYS A 33 2.43 -13.29 -1.36
N ARG A 34 3.46 -13.06 -0.53
CA ARG A 34 3.58 -11.90 0.35
C ARG A 34 4.97 -11.28 0.18
N PRO A 35 5.13 -10.39 -0.81
CA PRO A 35 6.45 -9.90 -1.23
C PRO A 35 7.07 -8.86 -0.29
N LEU A 36 6.33 -8.37 0.70
CA LEU A 36 6.76 -7.28 1.57
C LEU A 36 7.26 -7.81 2.92
N ALA A 37 8.45 -7.37 3.33
CA ALA A 37 8.96 -7.54 4.68
C ALA A 37 8.31 -6.57 5.67
N ALA A 38 7.97 -5.36 5.22
CA ALA A 38 7.25 -4.37 6.00
C ALA A 38 6.48 -3.42 5.08
N ALA A 39 5.42 -2.80 5.61
CA ALA A 39 4.70 -1.74 4.95
C ALA A 39 4.19 -0.72 5.97
N GLU A 40 4.18 0.55 5.58
CA GLU A 40 3.55 1.63 6.34
C GLU A 40 2.68 2.44 5.38
N VAL A 41 1.53 2.91 5.88
CA VAL A 41 0.61 3.78 5.13
C VAL A 41 0.39 5.04 5.94
N GLN A 42 0.41 6.19 5.28
CA GLN A 42 0.01 7.47 5.86
C GLN A 42 -1.11 8.07 5.02
N VAL A 43 -2.22 8.43 5.68
CA VAL A 43 -3.39 9.03 5.03
C VAL A 43 -3.63 10.45 5.55
N ASP A 44 -3.69 11.40 4.64
CA ASP A 44 -3.94 12.81 4.91
C ASP A 44 -5.21 13.29 4.20
N SER A 45 -5.97 14.18 4.84
CA SER A 45 -7.09 14.86 4.20
C SER A 45 -6.61 15.92 3.23
N VAL A 46 -7.32 16.08 2.12
CA VAL A 46 -7.06 17.16 1.16
C VAL A 46 -7.86 18.40 1.58
N GLU A 47 -7.16 19.47 1.92
CA GLU A 47 -7.78 20.74 2.28
C GLU A 47 -8.65 21.27 1.13
N GLY A 48 -9.82 21.82 1.47
CA GLY A 48 -10.79 22.31 0.49
C GLY A 48 -11.51 21.24 -0.33
N ARG A 49 -11.25 19.94 -0.09
CA ARG A 49 -11.91 18.82 -0.78
C ARG A 49 -12.38 17.74 0.20
N PRO A 50 -13.52 17.94 0.89
CA PRO A 50 -14.09 16.95 1.79
C PRO A 50 -14.27 15.59 1.09
N GLY A 51 -13.85 14.51 1.75
CA GLY A 51 -13.90 13.14 1.21
C GLY A 51 -12.74 12.76 0.29
N TYR A 52 -11.82 13.67 -0.02
CA TYR A 52 -10.57 13.37 -0.73
C TYR A 52 -9.43 13.15 0.25
N TYR A 53 -8.63 12.10 0.00
CA TYR A 53 -7.49 11.74 0.83
C TYR A 53 -6.26 11.45 -0.02
N ASN A 54 -5.10 11.87 0.45
CA ASN A 54 -3.81 11.46 -0.08
C ASN A 54 -3.28 10.30 0.75
N ALA A 55 -2.91 9.20 0.11
CA ALA A 55 -2.29 8.06 0.77
C ALA A 55 -0.85 7.89 0.29
N ARG A 56 0.09 7.78 1.23
CA ARG A 56 1.51 7.50 0.99
C ARG A 56 1.84 6.12 1.52
N PHE A 57 2.40 5.27 0.67
CA PHE A 57 2.81 3.91 1.02
C PHE A 57 4.33 3.82 1.07
N TYR A 58 4.87 3.33 2.17
CA TYR A 58 6.28 2.99 2.34
C TYR A 58 6.38 1.48 2.36
N LEU A 59 7.00 0.90 1.33
CA LEU A 59 7.04 -0.55 1.14
C LEU A 59 8.48 -1.05 1.23
N ARG A 60 8.70 -2.08 2.04
CA ARG A 60 9.99 -2.77 2.14
C ARG A 60 9.86 -4.19 1.58
N PRO A 61 10.45 -4.50 0.41
CA PRO A 61 10.41 -5.86 -0.16
C PRO A 61 11.32 -6.84 0.59
N HIS A 62 11.09 -8.15 0.42
CA HIS A 62 11.99 -9.21 0.92
C HIS A 62 13.31 -9.29 0.17
N TYR A 63 13.23 -9.18 -1.15
CA TYR A 63 14.39 -9.22 -2.02
C TYR A 63 14.83 -7.80 -2.32
N GLN A 64 16.13 -7.58 -2.19
CA GLN A 64 16.75 -6.32 -2.54
C GLN A 64 16.84 -6.27 -4.07
N LEU A 65 15.81 -5.72 -4.70
CA LEU A 65 15.87 -5.35 -6.12
C LEU A 65 16.77 -4.12 -6.22
N GLU A 66 17.84 -4.19 -7.00
CA GLU A 66 18.81 -3.10 -7.14
C GLU A 66 18.19 -1.79 -7.70
N GLY A 67 16.98 -1.86 -8.27
CA GLY A 67 16.15 -0.68 -8.48
C GLY A 67 14.81 -0.96 -9.15
N ILE A 68 13.71 -0.62 -8.48
CA ILE A 68 12.39 -0.39 -9.09
C ILE A 68 11.87 0.96 -8.57
N ASN A 69 11.47 1.85 -9.48
CA ASN A 69 10.76 3.08 -9.12
C ASN A 69 9.27 2.87 -9.39
N ALA A 70 8.55 2.36 -8.39
CA ALA A 70 7.11 2.11 -8.49
C ALA A 70 6.33 3.21 -7.76
N SER A 71 5.42 3.87 -8.47
CA SER A 71 4.44 4.79 -7.86
C SER A 71 3.06 4.14 -7.83
N LEU A 72 2.56 3.80 -6.64
CA LEU A 72 1.17 3.41 -6.46
C LEU A 72 0.31 4.66 -6.26
N ARG A 73 -0.74 4.80 -7.06
CA ARG A 73 -1.69 5.92 -6.97
C ARG A 73 -3.09 5.37 -6.75
N LEU A 74 -3.70 5.72 -5.63
CA LEU A 74 -5.12 5.48 -5.40
C LEU A 74 -5.89 6.62 -6.09
N VAL A 75 -6.70 6.26 -7.07
CA VAL A 75 -7.48 7.18 -7.88
C VAL A 75 -8.93 6.74 -7.87
N SER A 76 -9.87 7.68 -7.85
CA SER A 76 -11.31 7.37 -7.93
C SER A 76 -11.71 6.82 -9.30
N GLU A 77 -10.90 7.12 -10.31
CA GLU A 77 -11.07 6.68 -11.69
C GLU A 77 -9.68 6.34 -12.24
N LEU A 78 -9.53 5.15 -12.81
CA LEU A 78 -8.25 4.74 -13.39
C LEU A 78 -7.95 5.60 -14.62
N PRO A 79 -6.73 6.15 -14.77
CA PRO A 79 -6.36 6.97 -15.93
C PRO A 79 -6.56 6.25 -17.25
N SER A 80 -6.42 4.91 -17.25
CA SER A 80 -6.60 4.05 -18.41
C SER A 80 -8.05 3.87 -18.86
N VAL A 81 -9.02 4.30 -18.05
CA VAL A 81 -10.47 4.18 -18.35
C VAL A 81 -11.02 5.49 -18.97
N LYS A 82 -10.20 6.55 -19.05
CA LYS A 82 -10.52 7.69 -19.91
C LYS A 82 -10.36 7.28 -21.38
N ALA A 83 -11.49 7.07 -22.04
CA ALA A 83 -11.65 7.23 -23.49
C ALA A 83 -12.10 8.67 -23.78
#